data_AF-A0A8T1AKK9-F1
#
_entry.id   AF-A0A8T1AKK9-F1
#
_cell.length_a   1.000
_cell.length_b   1.000
_cell.length_c   1.000
_cell.angle_alpha   90.00
_cell.angle_beta   90.00
_cell.angle_gamma   90.00
#
_symmetry.space_group_name_H-M   'P 1'
#
loop_
_entity.id
_entity.type
_entity.pdbx_description
1 polymer ?
#
loop_
_entity_poly.entity_id
_entity_poly.type
_entity_poly.pdbx_seq_one_letter_code
_entity_poly.pdbx_strand_id
1 'polypeptide(L)'
;MTVPQPIFEVVAAPELAVWSQAAITTFMRERKQNETKIAERCGTTGEVQEAVTRSIRTSLKPRVLEHVAHYILKKEMDSVTDVMLLAEMKRKIGGMVNDRVPDVSRLFANELKMDLSGVDVEARIARYFMSFDRLVEESGLSGIF
;
A
#
# COMPACT_ATOMS: atom_id res chain seq x y z
N MET A 1 21.47 -43.44 6.71
CA MET A 1 21.49 -42.04 7.18
C MET A 1 20.20 -41.38 6.71
N THR A 2 19.27 -41.10 7.62
CA THR A 2 18.05 -40.34 7.30
C THR A 2 18.40 -38.86 7.32
N VAL A 3 18.42 -38.24 6.16
CA VAL A 3 18.56 -36.78 6.04
C VAL A 3 17.31 -36.16 6.67
N PRO A 4 17.44 -35.26 7.67
CA PRO A 4 16.27 -34.59 8.24
C PRO A 4 15.58 -33.82 7.12
N GLN A 5 14.29 -34.09 6.88
CA GLN A 5 13.51 -33.24 6.00
C GLN A 5 13.41 -31.86 6.67
N PRO A 6 13.85 -30.78 6.00
CA PRO A 6 13.69 -29.44 6.55
C PRO A 6 12.19 -29.21 6.75
N ILE A 7 11.79 -28.89 7.99
CA ILE A 7 10.46 -28.37 8.26
C ILE A 7 10.44 -26.98 7.62
N PHE A 8 9.96 -26.89 6.39
CA PHE A 8 9.75 -25.61 5.73
C PHE A 8 8.56 -24.93 6.41
N GLU A 9 8.84 -23.99 7.30
CA GLU A 9 7.85 -23.01 7.74
C GLU A 9 7.33 -22.33 6.47
N VAL A 10 6.02 -22.40 6.22
CA VAL A 10 5.40 -21.76 5.06
C VAL A 10 5.57 -20.26 5.23
N VAL A 11 6.56 -19.69 4.55
CA VAL A 11 6.80 -18.25 4.56
C VAL A 11 5.77 -17.60 3.65
N ALA A 12 4.63 -17.22 4.23
CA ALA A 12 3.58 -16.51 3.51
C ALA A 12 4.14 -15.21 2.91
N ALA A 13 3.91 -15.00 1.62
CA ALA A 13 4.20 -13.73 0.98
C ALA A 13 3.23 -12.67 1.55
N PRO A 14 3.72 -11.51 2.00
CA PRO A 14 2.85 -10.48 2.56
C PRO A 14 1.89 -9.94 1.51
N GLU A 15 0.72 -9.48 1.95
CA GLU A 15 -0.27 -8.85 1.08
C GLU A 15 -0.64 -7.46 1.57
N LEU A 16 -0.80 -6.53 0.63
CA LEU A 16 -1.20 -5.17 0.94
C LEU A 16 -2.69 -4.99 0.64
N ALA A 17 -3.48 -4.94 1.72
CA ALA A 17 -4.94 -4.79 1.65
C ALA A 17 -5.44 -3.34 1.68
N VAL A 18 -4.60 -2.40 2.12
CA VAL A 18 -4.95 -0.98 2.27
C VAL A 18 -3.75 -0.12 1.90
N TRP A 19 -3.98 0.96 1.14
CA TRP A 19 -2.93 1.92 0.77
C TRP A 19 -2.73 3.02 1.84
N SER A 20 -2.29 2.62 3.04
CA SER A 20 -1.96 3.54 4.14
C SER A 20 -0.48 3.49 4.49
N GLN A 21 0.06 4.54 5.11
CA GLN A 21 1.47 4.58 5.52
C GLN A 21 1.82 3.44 6.48
N ALA A 22 0.95 3.18 7.47
CA ALA A 22 1.14 2.09 8.43
C ALA A 22 1.14 0.72 7.74
N ALA A 23 0.16 0.48 6.86
CA ALA A 23 0.08 -0.78 6.12
C ALA A 23 1.29 -0.98 5.20
N ILE A 24 1.74 0.06 4.49
CA ILE A 24 2.92 0.00 3.61
C ILE A 24 4.21 -0.19 4.43
N THR A 25 4.34 0.44 5.60
CA THR A 25 5.51 0.27 6.47
C THR A 25 5.60 -1.17 6.98
N THR A 26 4.48 -1.74 7.42
CA THR A 26 4.40 -3.14 7.85
C THR A 26 4.70 -4.08 6.68
N PHE A 27 4.05 -3.87 5.53
CA PHE A 27 4.27 -4.65 4.31
C PHE A 27 5.74 -4.66 3.88
N MET A 28 6.42 -3.51 3.87
CA MET A 28 7.83 -3.43 3.49
C MET A 28 8.75 -4.18 4.46
N ARG A 29 8.42 -4.17 5.76
CA ARG A 29 9.16 -4.93 6.79
C ARG A 29 8.97 -6.43 6.61
N GLU A 30 7.72 -6.88 6.49
CA GLU A 30 7.37 -8.29 6.30
C GLU A 30 7.94 -8.82 4.99
N ARG A 31 7.91 -8.01 3.92
CA ARG A 31 8.48 -8.37 2.63
C ARG A 31 9.98 -8.57 2.72
N LYS A 32 10.70 -7.68 3.41
CA LYS A 32 12.15 -7.85 3.62
C LYS A 32 12.46 -9.14 4.37
N GLN A 33 11.68 -9.48 5.40
CA GLN A 33 11.84 -10.73 6.14
C GLN A 33 11.55 -11.95 5.25
N ASN A 34 10.49 -11.89 4.43
CA ASN A 34 10.14 -12.93 3.47
C ASN A 34 11.27 -13.15 2.45
N GLU A 35 11.80 -12.07 1.86
CA GLU A 35 12.90 -12.13 0.89
C GLU A 35 14.19 -12.72 1.50
N THR A 36 14.51 -12.41 2.76
CA THR A 36 15.63 -13.05 3.49
C THR A 36 15.42 -14.55 3.62
N LYS A 37 14.23 -14.99 4.06
CA LYS A 37 13.93 -16.43 4.21
C LYS A 37 13.94 -17.15 2.85
N ILE A 38 13.46 -16.51 1.78
CA ILE A 38 13.54 -17.06 0.41
C ILE A 38 14.99 -17.23 0.00
N ALA A 39 15.86 -16.24 0.25
CA ALA A 39 17.28 -16.32 -0.09
C ALA A 39 17.99 -17.49 0.64
N GLU A 40 17.71 -17.68 1.93
CA GLU A 40 18.23 -18.82 2.72
C GLU A 40 17.78 -20.17 2.14
N ARG A 41 16.50 -20.29 1.77
CA ARG A 41 15.98 -21.50 1.13
C ARG A 41 16.65 -21.75 -0.23
N CYS A 42 16.77 -20.72 -1.06
CA CYS A 42 17.39 -20.82 -2.39
C CYS A 42 18.86 -21.27 -2.26
N GLY A 43 19.59 -20.77 -1.26
CA GLY A 43 20.96 -21.20 -0.98
C GLY A 43 21.09 -22.69 -0.62
N THR A 44 20.02 -23.29 -0.08
CA THR A 44 19.99 -24.72 0.31
C THR A 44 19.47 -25.62 -0.81
N THR A 45 18.57 -25.12 -1.65
CA THR A 45 17.84 -25.90 -2.68
C THR A 45 18.37 -25.71 -4.10
N GLY A 46 19.12 -24.64 -4.36
CA GLY A 46 19.55 -24.25 -5.70
C GLY A 46 18.48 -23.55 -6.53
N GLU A 47 17.33 -23.19 -5.93
CA GLU A 47 16.29 -22.41 -6.60
C GLU A 47 16.79 -21.01 -7.00
N VAL A 48 16.28 -20.47 -8.12
CA VAL A 48 16.56 -19.09 -8.54
C VAL A 48 15.65 -18.15 -7.75
N GLN A 49 16.25 -17.32 -6.90
CA GLN A 49 15.50 -16.42 -5.99
C GLN A 49 14.45 -15.54 -6.68
N GLU A 50 14.77 -15.00 -7.86
CA GLU A 50 13.85 -14.19 -8.66
C GLU A 50 12.61 -14.97 -9.11
N ALA A 51 12.77 -16.27 -9.39
CA ALA A 51 11.66 -17.12 -9.81
C ALA A 51 10.69 -17.44 -8.68
N VAL A 52 11.14 -17.34 -7.42
CA VAL A 52 10.31 -17.70 -6.25
C VAL A 52 9.83 -16.49 -5.45
N THR A 53 10.37 -15.30 -5.73
CA THR A 53 9.95 -14.06 -5.06
C THR A 53 8.65 -13.53 -5.68
N ARG A 54 7.62 -13.34 -4.86
CA ARG A 54 6.34 -12.77 -5.31
C ARG A 54 6.50 -11.31 -5.69
N SER A 55 6.03 -10.90 -6.86
CA SER A 55 6.09 -9.50 -7.31
C SER A 55 5.29 -8.57 -6.38
N ILE A 56 5.68 -7.30 -6.28
CA ILE A 56 4.95 -6.30 -5.51
C ILE A 56 3.54 -6.14 -6.07
N ARG A 57 3.40 -6.06 -7.40
CA ARG A 57 2.11 -5.95 -8.09
C ARG A 57 1.14 -7.05 -7.69
N THR A 58 1.59 -8.32 -7.65
CA THR A 58 0.74 -9.45 -7.27
C THR A 58 0.51 -9.57 -5.77
N SER A 59 1.27 -8.82 -4.96
CA SER A 59 1.10 -8.75 -3.51
C SER A 59 0.07 -7.70 -3.09
N LEU A 60 -0.36 -6.81 -3.99
CA LEU A 60 -1.45 -5.86 -3.74
C LEU A 60 -2.80 -6.54 -3.99
N LYS A 61 -3.78 -6.30 -3.11
CA LYS A 61 -5.17 -6.68 -3.43
C LYS A 61 -5.63 -5.94 -4.70
N PRO A 62 -6.46 -6.55 -5.56
CA PRO A 62 -6.86 -5.97 -6.85
C PRO A 62 -7.36 -4.52 -6.75
N ARG A 63 -8.27 -4.25 -5.80
CA ARG A 63 -8.80 -2.89 -5.56
C ARG A 63 -7.74 -1.88 -5.11
N VAL A 64 -6.71 -2.32 -4.38
CA VAL A 64 -5.59 -1.46 -3.98
C VAL A 64 -4.74 -1.14 -5.20
N LEU A 65 -4.44 -2.14 -6.04
CA LEU A 65 -3.69 -1.95 -7.27
C LEU A 65 -4.42 -1.01 -8.24
N GLU A 66 -5.72 -1.21 -8.43
CA GLU A 66 -6.59 -0.31 -9.22
C GLU A 66 -6.53 1.12 -8.71
N HIS A 67 -6.67 1.31 -7.39
CA HIS A 67 -6.60 2.62 -6.78
C HIS A 67 -5.25 3.31 -7.00
N VAL A 68 -4.15 2.59 -6.77
CA VAL A 68 -2.79 3.12 -6.95
C VAL A 68 -2.52 3.43 -8.43
N ALA A 69 -2.93 2.55 -9.34
CA ALA A 69 -2.76 2.74 -10.77
C ALA A 69 -3.50 4.01 -11.25
N HIS A 70 -4.79 4.09 -10.95
CA HIS A 70 -5.67 5.14 -11.48
C HIS A 70 -5.45 6.49 -10.80
N TYR A 71 -5.50 6.53 -9.47
CA TYR A 71 -5.52 7.80 -8.73
C TYR A 71 -4.13 8.34 -8.39
N ILE A 72 -3.15 7.44 -8.15
CA ILE A 72 -1.83 7.85 -7.65
C ILE A 72 -0.83 7.95 -8.79
N LEU A 73 -0.69 6.87 -9.57
CA LEU A 73 0.27 6.82 -10.68
C LEU A 73 -0.28 7.43 -11.97
N LYS A 74 -1.61 7.62 -12.07
CA LYS A 74 -2.33 8.11 -13.26
C LYS A 74 -1.93 7.32 -14.52
N LYS A 75 -1.97 5.99 -14.39
CA LYS A 75 -1.49 5.02 -15.37
C LYS A 75 -2.49 3.89 -15.56
N GLU A 76 -2.52 3.37 -16.78
CA GLU A 76 -3.23 2.13 -17.09
C GLU A 76 -2.67 0.97 -16.28
N MET A 77 -3.56 0.08 -15.84
CA MET A 77 -3.17 -1.04 -14.98
C MET A 77 -2.02 -1.84 -15.57
N ASP A 78 -2.00 -2.13 -16.86
CA ASP A 78 -0.95 -2.95 -17.49
C ASP A 78 0.42 -2.27 -17.55
N SER A 79 0.47 -0.94 -17.45
CA SER A 79 1.71 -0.17 -17.45
C SER A 79 2.37 -0.05 -16.07
N VAL A 80 1.67 -0.45 -14.99
CA VAL A 80 2.18 -0.33 -13.62
C VAL A 80 3.18 -1.44 -13.30
N THR A 81 4.42 -1.06 -12.99
CA THR A 81 5.50 -2.00 -12.67
C THR A 81 5.81 -2.03 -11.18
N ASP A 82 6.47 -3.10 -10.72
CA ASP A 82 6.97 -3.21 -9.35
C ASP A 82 7.90 -2.05 -8.96
N VAL A 83 8.68 -1.55 -9.91
CA VAL A 83 9.56 -0.38 -9.70
C VAL A 83 8.75 0.87 -9.38
N MET A 84 7.67 1.12 -10.12
CA MET A 84 6.78 2.26 -9.87
C MET A 84 6.08 2.13 -8.51
N LEU A 85 5.56 0.95 -8.20
CA LEU A 85 4.90 0.67 -6.92
C LEU A 85 5.88 0.87 -5.74
N LEU A 86 7.11 0.36 -5.86
CA LEU A 86 8.13 0.50 -4.83
C LEU A 86 8.54 1.96 -4.63
N ALA A 87 8.73 2.71 -5.72
CA ALA A 87 9.04 4.13 -5.65
C ALA A 87 7.93 4.91 -4.91
N GLU A 88 6.68 4.59 -5.22
CA GLU A 88 5.51 5.24 -4.63
C GLU A 88 5.30 4.85 -3.15
N MET A 89 5.54 3.58 -2.79
CA MET A 89 5.61 3.14 -1.39
C MET A 89 6.69 3.89 -0.61
N LYS A 90 7.90 4.00 -1.17
CA LYS A 90 9.02 4.74 -0.56
C LYS A 90 8.71 6.23 -0.43
N ARG A 91 8.06 6.84 -1.43
CA ARG A 91 7.59 8.23 -1.37
C ARG A 91 6.58 8.42 -0.24
N LYS A 92 5.60 7.51 -0.12
CA LYS A 92 4.56 7.58 0.92
C LYS A 92 5.09 7.35 2.33
N ILE A 93 6.11 6.51 2.50
CA ILE A 93 6.81 6.35 3.79
C ILE A 93 7.76 7.53 4.07
N GLY A 94 8.48 8.01 3.05
CA GLY A 94 9.52 9.04 3.15
C GLY A 94 9.03 10.48 3.15
N GLY A 95 7.78 10.73 2.76
CA GLY A 95 7.17 12.06 2.67
C GLY A 95 7.04 12.83 4.00
N MET A 96 7.53 12.29 5.11
CA MET A 96 7.57 12.97 6.41
C MET A 96 8.89 13.73 6.66
N VAL A 97 9.91 13.57 5.79
CA VAL A 97 11.26 14.14 6.04
C VAL A 97 11.56 15.39 5.18
N ASN A 98 10.82 15.63 4.09
CA ASN A 98 11.00 16.84 3.25
C ASN A 98 9.79 17.77 3.34
N ASP A 99 9.89 18.73 4.26
CA ASP A 99 9.53 20.15 4.14
C ASP A 99 8.51 20.60 3.06
N ARG A 100 7.46 21.28 3.55
CA ARG A 100 6.59 22.31 2.91
C ARG A 100 5.25 21.94 2.28
N VAL A 101 4.80 20.69 2.29
CA VAL A 101 3.37 20.43 2.05
C VAL A 101 2.67 20.65 3.40
N PRO A 102 1.59 21.47 3.52
CA PRO A 102 0.76 21.45 4.72
C PRO A 102 0.45 19.99 5.04
N ASP A 103 0.33 19.62 6.32
CA ASP A 103 0.11 18.22 6.67
C ASP A 103 -1.31 17.79 6.25
N VAL A 104 -1.51 17.63 4.95
CA VAL A 104 -2.75 17.28 4.26
C VAL A 104 -3.23 15.96 4.83
N SER A 105 -2.31 15.05 5.16
CA SER A 105 -2.63 13.80 5.82
C SER A 105 -3.25 14.02 7.21
N ARG A 106 -2.67 14.87 8.06
CA ARG A 106 -3.27 15.23 9.36
C ARG A 106 -4.57 16.02 9.21
N LEU A 107 -4.64 16.95 8.26
CA LEU A 107 -5.84 17.74 7.98
C LEU A 107 -7.02 16.82 7.66
N PHE A 108 -6.86 15.93 6.68
CA PHE A 108 -7.92 14.97 6.33
C PHE A 108 -8.20 13.97 7.46
N ALA A 109 -7.18 13.50 8.19
CA ALA A 109 -7.40 12.59 9.31
C ALA A 109 -8.19 13.21 10.47
N ASN A 110 -8.02 14.51 10.70
CA ASN A 110 -8.68 15.23 11.77
C ASN A 110 -10.11 15.66 11.38
N GLU A 111 -10.23 16.26 10.19
CA GLU A 111 -11.43 16.98 9.75
C GLU A 111 -12.38 16.13 8.90
N LEU A 112 -11.89 15.10 8.19
CA LEU A 112 -12.71 14.27 7.31
C LEU A 112 -13.02 12.90 7.91
N LYS A 113 -14.13 12.83 8.67
CA LYS A 113 -14.61 11.59 9.30
C LYS A 113 -16.02 11.26 8.82
N MET A 114 -16.26 9.98 8.54
CA MET A 114 -17.60 9.51 8.22
C MET A 114 -18.43 9.41 9.51
N ASP A 115 -19.55 10.12 9.57
CA ASP A 115 -20.50 10.02 10.67
C ASP A 115 -21.29 8.70 10.55
N LEU A 116 -21.01 7.74 11.43
CA LEU A 116 -21.66 6.42 11.42
C LEU A 116 -22.99 6.39 12.18
N SER A 117 -23.45 7.50 12.78
CA SER A 117 -24.66 7.53 13.61
C SER A 117 -25.97 7.45 12.81
N GLY A 118 -25.94 7.83 11.52
CA GLY A 118 -27.10 7.74 10.62
C GLY A 118 -27.38 6.33 10.10
N VAL A 119 -28.66 5.95 10.04
CA VAL A 119 -29.14 4.69 9.45
C VAL A 119 -29.24 4.75 7.92
N ASP A 120 -29.33 5.95 7.34
CA ASP A 120 -29.32 6.17 5.90
C ASP A 120 -27.88 6.16 5.36
N VAL A 121 -27.51 5.05 4.72
CA VAL A 121 -26.17 4.82 4.19
C VAL A 121 -25.87 5.75 3.01
N GLU A 122 -26.85 6.02 2.16
CA GLU A 122 -26.68 6.87 0.97
C GLU A 122 -26.40 8.32 1.41
N ALA A 123 -27.23 8.86 2.30
CA ALA A 123 -27.04 10.20 2.84
C ALA A 123 -25.71 10.32 3.58
N ARG A 124 -25.26 9.26 4.28
CA ARG A 124 -23.97 9.24 4.98
C ARG A 124 -22.79 9.33 4.02
N ILE A 125 -22.80 8.54 2.94
CA ILE A 125 -21.75 8.57 1.93
C ILE A 125 -21.73 9.92 1.23
N ALA A 126 -22.90 10.45 0.85
CA ALA A 126 -23.02 11.76 0.22
C ALA A 126 -22.43 12.86 1.11
N ARG A 127 -22.78 12.90 2.40
CA ARG A 127 -22.23 13.88 3.36
C ARG A 127 -20.71 13.79 3.51
N TYR A 128 -20.16 12.58 3.46
CA TYR A 128 -18.71 12.39 3.53
C TYR A 128 -18.01 13.04 2.33
N PHE A 129 -18.53 12.82 1.10
CA PHE A 129 -17.97 13.45 -0.09
C PHE A 129 -18.20 14.97 -0.11
N MET A 130 -19.37 15.46 0.31
CA MET A 130 -19.59 16.91 0.46
C MET A 130 -18.61 17.55 1.45
N SER A 131 -18.29 16.85 2.54
CA SER A 131 -17.30 17.31 3.53
C SER A 131 -15.88 17.30 2.95
N PHE A 132 -15.57 16.31 2.10
CA PHE A 132 -14.31 16.25 1.36
C PHE A 132 -14.19 17.43 0.40
N ASP A 133 -15.18 17.67 -0.46
CA ASP A 133 -15.17 18.76 -1.44
C ASP A 133 -14.97 20.11 -0.74
N ARG A 134 -15.74 20.36 0.33
CA ARG A 134 -15.60 21.57 1.15
C ARG A 134 -14.19 21.71 1.73
N LEU A 135 -13.63 20.63 2.28
CA LEU A 135 -12.30 20.66 2.90
C LEU A 135 -11.20 20.92 1.85
N VAL A 136 -11.33 20.37 0.65
CA VAL A 136 -10.42 20.61 -0.48
C VAL A 136 -10.47 22.09 -0.90
N GLU A 137 -11.67 22.66 -1.03
CA GLU A 137 -11.88 24.06 -1.37
C GLU A 137 -11.32 25.01 -0.30
N GLU A 138 -11.70 24.82 0.97
CA GLU A 138 -11.28 25.67 2.09
C GLU A 138 -9.77 25.64 2.33
N SER A 139 -9.12 24.52 1.98
CA SER A 139 -7.68 24.34 2.17
C SER A 139 -6.84 24.70 0.95
N GLY A 140 -7.47 25.18 -0.14
CA GLY A 140 -6.79 25.55 -1.38
C GLY A 140 -6.15 24.37 -2.11
N LEU A 141 -6.68 23.15 -1.91
CA LEU A 141 -6.13 21.90 -2.46
C LEU A 141 -6.80 21.50 -3.79
N SER A 142 -7.68 22.34 -4.34
CA SER A 142 -8.42 22.05 -5.59
C SER A 142 -7.53 21.86 -6.83
N GLY A 143 -6.26 22.31 -6.78
CA GLY A 143 -5.28 22.04 -7.84
C GLY A 143 -4.52 20.72 -7.67
N ILE A 144 -4.77 19.99 -6.58
CA ILE A 144 -4.05 18.77 -6.18
C ILE A 144 -4.94 17.52 -6.32
N PHE A 145 -6.25 17.66 -6.04
CA PHE A 145 -7.24 16.57 -6.08
C PHE A 145 -8.17 16.67 -7.27
#